data_AF-A0A8T4VTS2-F1
#
_entry.id   AF-A0A8T4VTS2-F1
#
_cell.length_a   1.000
_cell.length_b   1.000
_cell.length_c   1.000
_cell.angle_alpha   90.00
_cell.angle_beta   90.00
_cell.angle_gamma   90.00
#
_symmetry.space_group_name_H-M   'P 1'
#
loop_
_entity.id
_entity.type
_entity.pdbx_description
1 polymer ?
#
loop_
_entity_poly.entity_id
_entity_poly.type
_entity_poly.pdbx_seq_one_letter_code
_entity_poly.pdbx_strand_id
1 'polypeptide(L)'
;MSIDVMFLVYFIIRLAIITPLSALLLMASSKMFKTKDQRYGIAFKTSVIVYVAQVIVFFLLAFIPVYSEIIDLVLSGTQFIIVGLLAWFLVKKFYTLDNTTSLKVFGVWYAFDIILNIALSFVEGFVTASIFGLF
;
A
#
# COMPACT_ATOMS: atom_id res chain seq x y z
N MET A 1 -14.50 23.95 -6.26
CA MET A 1 -13.50 22.94 -6.69
C MET A 1 -14.29 21.78 -7.28
N SER A 2 -13.92 21.23 -8.45
CA SER A 2 -14.63 20.07 -9.00
C SER A 2 -14.38 18.81 -8.15
N ILE A 3 -15.31 17.85 -8.20
CA ILE A 3 -15.24 16.58 -7.47
C ILE A 3 -13.94 15.84 -7.78
N ASP A 4 -13.50 15.89 -9.05
CA ASP A 4 -12.26 15.24 -9.50
C ASP A 4 -11.01 15.82 -8.84
N VAL A 5 -10.97 17.14 -8.63
CA VAL A 5 -9.85 17.81 -7.96
C VAL A 5 -9.85 17.49 -6.47
N MET A 6 -11.02 17.37 -5.84
CA MET A 6 -11.11 16.96 -4.42
C MET A 6 -10.61 15.54 -4.22
N PHE A 7 -10.99 14.61 -5.11
CA PHE A 7 -10.53 13.22 -5.09
C PHE A 7 -9.00 13.12 -5.26
N LEU A 8 -8.44 13.85 -6.24
CA LEU A 8 -7.01 13.87 -6.50
C LEU A 8 -6.21 14.42 -5.30
N VAL A 9 -6.67 15.53 -4.70
CA VAL A 9 -6.00 16.14 -3.54
C VAL A 9 -6.03 15.20 -2.34
N TYR A 10 -7.18 14.61 -2.03
CA TYR A 10 -7.32 13.62 -0.96
C TYR A 10 -6.37 12.44 -1.18
N PHE A 11 -6.30 11.93 -2.41
CA PHE A 11 -5.42 10.82 -2.78
C PHE A 11 -3.93 11.15 -2.57
N ILE A 12 -3.50 12.34 -2.97
CA ILE A 12 -2.11 12.81 -2.78
C ILE A 12 -1.77 12.91 -1.29
N ILE A 13 -2.68 13.49 -0.47
CA ILE A 13 -2.49 13.61 0.97
C ILE A 13 -2.40 12.22 1.61
N ARG A 14 -3.30 11.29 1.23
CA ARG A 14 -3.29 9.91 1.72
C ARG A 14 -1.97 9.21 1.39
N LEU A 15 -1.48 9.34 0.16
CA LEU A 15 -0.18 8.81 -0.26
C LEU A 15 0.99 9.39 0.55
N ALA A 16 0.96 10.69 0.82
CA ALA A 16 1.99 11.38 1.58
C ALA A 16 2.08 10.90 3.04
N ILE A 17 0.98 10.42 3.62
CA ILE A 17 0.93 9.89 4.99
C ILE A 17 1.26 8.39 5.00
N ILE A 18 0.66 7.61 4.11
CA ILE A 18 0.77 6.15 4.16
C ILE A 18 2.15 5.66 3.72
N THR A 19 2.78 6.35 2.77
CA THR A 19 4.08 5.91 2.22
C THR A 19 5.20 5.96 3.27
N PRO A 20 5.39 7.06 4.04
CA PRO A 20 6.35 7.09 5.14
C PRO A 20 6.06 6.04 6.23
N LEU A 21 4.79 5.86 6.60
CA LEU A 21 4.40 4.90 7.63
C LEU A 21 4.68 3.46 7.17
N SER A 22 4.31 3.11 5.95
CA SER A 22 4.61 1.81 5.35
C SER A 22 6.12 1.57 5.25
N ALA A 23 6.91 2.60 4.93
CA ALA A 23 8.37 2.51 4.94
C ALA A 23 8.95 2.25 6.33
N LEU A 24 8.39 2.86 7.38
CA LEU A 24 8.76 2.55 8.76
C LEU A 24 8.42 1.10 9.13
N LEU A 25 7.26 0.59 8.69
CA LEU A 25 6.87 -0.80 8.88
C LEU A 25 7.78 -1.78 8.14
N LEU A 26 8.19 -1.46 6.91
CA LEU A 26 9.14 -2.26 6.15
C LEU A 26 10.52 -2.28 6.81
N MET A 27 10.98 -1.13 7.33
CA MET A 27 12.21 -1.06 8.11
C MET A 27 12.11 -1.86 9.42
N ALA A 28 10.96 -1.81 10.10
CA ALA A 28 10.72 -2.61 11.30
C ALA A 28 10.75 -4.12 10.99
N SER A 29 10.06 -4.54 9.92
CA SER A 29 10.08 -5.93 9.44
C SER A 29 11.51 -6.39 9.10
N SER A 30 12.28 -5.57 8.38
CA SER A 30 13.66 -5.89 8.02
C SER A 30 14.57 -6.01 9.26
N LYS A 31 14.32 -5.19 10.29
CA LYS A 31 15.00 -5.29 11.61
C LYS A 31 14.64 -6.57 12.36
N MET A 32 13.39 -7.00 12.34
CA MET A 32 12.95 -8.25 12.99
C MET A 32 13.71 -9.47 12.46
N PHE A 33 14.02 -9.49 11.17
CA PHE A 33 14.77 -10.57 10.52
C PHE A 33 16.28 -10.30 10.42
N LYS A 34 16.80 -9.26 11.08
CA LYS A 34 18.23 -8.91 11.14
C LYS A 34 18.88 -8.80 9.75
N THR A 35 18.18 -8.19 8.79
CA THR A 35 18.72 -7.97 7.44
C THR A 35 19.93 -7.03 7.48
N LYS A 36 20.84 -7.16 6.50
CA LYS A 36 22.05 -6.31 6.39
C LYS A 36 21.70 -4.84 6.13
N ASP A 37 20.76 -4.60 5.22
CA ASP A 37 20.24 -3.27 4.93
C ASP A 37 18.99 -3.00 5.78
N GLN A 38 19.03 -1.95 6.61
CA GLN A 38 17.92 -1.51 7.49
C GLN A 38 17.67 -0.01 7.37
N ARG A 39 18.14 0.60 6.28
CA ARG A 39 18.08 2.05 6.07
C ARG A 39 16.68 2.46 5.66
N TYR A 40 16.13 3.48 6.32
CA TYR A 40 14.84 4.07 5.97
C TYR A 40 14.76 4.49 4.49
N GLY A 41 15.86 5.01 3.91
CA GLY A 41 15.88 5.40 2.50
C GLY A 41 15.57 4.26 1.52
N ILE A 42 16.01 3.03 1.81
CA ILE A 42 15.69 1.84 1.00
C ILE A 42 14.23 1.44 1.19
N ALA A 43 13.76 1.46 2.45
CA ALA A 43 12.38 1.16 2.79
C ALA A 43 11.40 2.14 2.12
N PHE A 44 11.73 3.43 2.15
CA PHE A 44 10.96 4.51 1.54
C PHE A 44 10.92 4.37 0.03
N LYS A 45 12.07 4.16 -0.63
CA LYS A 45 12.12 3.91 -2.08
C LYS A 45 11.28 2.70 -2.48
N THR A 46 11.36 1.61 -1.73
CA THR A 46 10.57 0.39 -1.96
C THR A 46 9.08 0.70 -1.86
N SER A 47 8.66 1.37 -0.78
CA SER A 47 7.26 1.72 -0.52
C SER A 47 6.72 2.65 -1.60
N VAL A 48 7.45 3.72 -1.97
CA VAL A 48 7.06 4.64 -3.05
C VAL A 48 6.75 3.89 -4.34
N ILE A 49 7.65 2.98 -4.77
CA ILE A 49 7.43 2.24 -6.03
C ILE A 49 6.20 1.33 -5.92
N VAL A 50 6.00 0.65 -4.79
CA VAL A 50 4.83 -0.22 -4.58
C VAL A 50 3.53 0.57 -4.63
N TYR A 51 3.44 1.68 -3.91
CA TYR A 51 2.24 2.51 -3.88
C TYR A 51 1.97 3.15 -5.24
N VAL A 52 2.99 3.69 -5.92
CA VAL A 52 2.84 4.23 -7.29
C VAL A 52 2.36 3.14 -8.25
N ALA A 53 2.93 1.94 -8.19
CA ALA A 53 2.48 0.83 -9.01
C ALA A 53 1.05 0.40 -8.70
N GLN A 54 0.65 0.41 -7.42
CA GLN A 54 -0.73 0.16 -7.01
C GLN A 54 -1.69 1.17 -7.64
N VAL A 55 -1.32 2.45 -7.69
CA VAL A 55 -2.10 3.50 -8.36
C VAL A 55 -2.24 3.18 -9.85
N ILE A 56 -1.14 2.87 -10.52
CA ILE A 56 -1.14 2.58 -11.96
C ILE A 56 -2.02 1.36 -12.25
N VAL A 57 -1.87 0.27 -11.49
CA VAL A 57 -2.69 -0.94 -11.65
C VAL A 57 -4.17 -0.64 -11.38
N PHE A 58 -4.49 0.16 -10.36
CA PHE A 58 -5.86 0.59 -10.10
C PHE A 58 -6.47 1.32 -11.30
N PHE A 59 -5.76 2.32 -11.86
CA PHE A 59 -6.25 3.04 -13.03
C PHE A 59 -6.40 2.13 -14.25
N LEU A 60 -5.44 1.23 -14.50
CA LEU A 60 -5.53 0.29 -15.62
C LEU A 60 -6.74 -0.65 -15.50
N LEU A 61 -7.04 -1.13 -14.29
CA LEU A 61 -8.18 -2.02 -14.06
C LEU A 61 -9.51 -1.26 -14.03
N ALA A 62 -9.52 0.01 -13.63
CA ALA A 62 -10.73 0.85 -13.62
C ALA A 62 -11.32 1.10 -15.01
N PHE A 63 -10.55 0.92 -16.09
CA PHE A 63 -11.06 0.97 -17.47
C PHE A 63 -11.83 -0.27 -17.90
N ILE A 64 -11.79 -1.35 -17.12
CA ILE A 64 -12.58 -2.55 -17.38
C ILE A 64 -13.99 -2.26 -16.87
N PRO A 65 -15.01 -2.18 -17.75
CA PRO A 65 -16.35 -1.86 -17.30
C PRO A 65 -16.90 -2.99 -16.42
N VAL A 66 -17.14 -2.66 -15.16
CA VAL A 66 -17.59 -3.61 -14.14
C VAL A 66 -19.12 -3.60 -14.11
N TYR A 67 -19.72 -4.67 -14.63
CA TYR A 67 -21.18 -4.83 -14.65
C TYR A 67 -21.72 -5.70 -13.50
N SER A 68 -20.84 -6.27 -12.67
CA SER A 68 -21.22 -7.10 -11.53
C SER A 68 -20.20 -7.01 -10.38
N GLU A 69 -20.68 -7.14 -9.15
CA GLU A 69 -19.84 -7.18 -7.94
C GLU A 69 -18.82 -8.32 -7.97
N ILE A 70 -19.13 -9.42 -8.67
CA ILE A 70 -18.21 -10.56 -8.84
C ILE A 70 -16.99 -10.14 -9.66
N ILE A 71 -17.18 -9.35 -10.73
CA ILE A 71 -16.07 -8.84 -11.54
C ILE A 71 -15.23 -7.87 -10.72
N ASP A 72 -15.85 -7.02 -9.89
CA ASP A 72 -15.14 -6.09 -9.01
C ASP A 72 -14.23 -6.82 -8.01
N LEU A 73 -14.74 -7.89 -7.40
CA LEU A 73 -13.98 -8.74 -6.49
C LEU A 73 -12.79 -9.39 -7.20
N VAL A 74 -12.99 -9.89 -8.44
CA VAL A 74 -11.92 -10.50 -9.23
C VAL A 74 -10.85 -9.48 -9.61
N LEU A 75 -11.24 -8.26 -10.00
CA LEU A 75 -10.30 -7.18 -10.32
C LEU A 75 -9.50 -6.75 -9.09
N SER A 76 -10.16 -6.61 -7.94
CA SER A 76 -9.51 -6.29 -6.67
C SER A 76 -8.54 -7.39 -6.22
N GLY A 77 -8.94 -8.66 -6.35
CA GLY A 77 -8.06 -9.81 -6.09
C GLY A 77 -6.87 -9.87 -7.04
N THR A 78 -7.08 -9.54 -8.31
CA THR A 78 -6.00 -9.48 -9.31
C THR A 78 -5.01 -8.36 -8.99
N GLN A 79 -5.51 -7.16 -8.65
CA GLN A 79 -4.69 -6.04 -8.20
C GLN A 79 -3.84 -6.43 -6.99
N PHE A 80 -4.46 -7.06 -6.00
CA PHE A 80 -3.80 -7.52 -4.78
C PHE A 80 -2.62 -8.46 -5.10
N ILE A 81 -2.84 -9.44 -5.99
CA ILE A 81 -1.80 -10.40 -6.40
C ILE A 81 -0.67 -9.69 -7.15
N ILE A 82 -0.99 -8.85 -8.14
CA ILE A 82 0.03 -8.16 -8.96
C ILE A 82 0.90 -7.26 -8.09
N VAL A 83 0.28 -6.43 -7.25
CA VAL A 83 0.98 -5.51 -6.36
C VAL A 83 1.77 -6.27 -5.29
N GLY A 84 1.21 -7.36 -4.74
CA GLY A 84 1.88 -8.22 -3.77
C GLY A 84 3.14 -8.89 -4.33
N LEU A 85 3.08 -9.41 -5.57
CA LEU A 85 4.24 -10.01 -6.23
C LEU A 85 5.32 -8.96 -6.54
N LEU A 86 4.91 -7.79 -7.02
CA LEU A 86 5.83 -6.67 -7.24
C LEU A 86 6.50 -6.25 -5.92
N ALA A 87 5.72 -6.11 -4.86
CA ALA A 87 6.20 -5.76 -3.52
C ALA A 87 7.24 -6.77 -3.01
N TRP A 88 6.97 -8.07 -3.10
CA TRP A 88 7.93 -9.12 -2.75
C TRP A 88 9.22 -9.02 -3.58
N PHE A 89 9.09 -8.86 -4.91
CA PHE A 89 10.24 -8.71 -5.80
C PHE A 89 11.10 -7.49 -5.45
N LEU A 90 10.49 -6.35 -5.13
CA LEU A 90 11.20 -5.13 -4.78
C LEU A 90 11.90 -5.25 -3.42
N VAL A 91 11.25 -5.86 -2.43
CA VAL A 91 11.89 -6.17 -1.14
C VAL A 91 13.13 -7.04 -1.37
N LYS A 92 12.99 -8.12 -2.15
CA LYS A 92 14.12 -8.99 -2.51
C LYS A 92 15.24 -8.22 -3.20
N LYS A 93 14.92 -7.42 -4.22
CA LYS A 93 15.88 -6.70 -5.06
C LYS A 93 16.61 -5.60 -4.30
N PHE A 94 15.90 -4.79 -3.52
CA PHE A 94 16.50 -3.63 -2.86
C PHE A 94 17.21 -3.96 -1.55
N TYR A 95 16.81 -5.03 -0.87
CA TYR A 95 17.50 -5.51 0.33
C TYR A 95 18.51 -6.63 0.05
N THR A 96 18.68 -7.02 -1.22
CA THR A 96 19.60 -8.08 -1.66
C THR A 96 19.43 -9.37 -0.85
N LEU A 97 18.17 -9.81 -0.69
CA LEU A 97 17.81 -10.94 0.15
C LEU A 97 17.65 -12.23 -0.67
N ASP A 98 17.84 -13.37 -0.02
CA ASP A 98 17.41 -14.67 -0.54
C ASP A 98 15.87 -14.78 -0.57
N ASN A 99 15.34 -15.79 -1.27
CA ASN A 99 13.88 -15.98 -1.39
C ASN A 99 13.19 -16.19 -0.04
N THR A 100 13.81 -16.94 0.87
CA THR A 100 13.19 -17.28 2.16
C THR A 100 13.13 -16.05 3.06
N THR A 101 14.22 -15.30 3.18
CA THR A 101 14.26 -14.08 4.00
C THR A 101 13.42 -12.96 3.38
N SER A 102 13.44 -12.79 2.06
CA SER A 102 12.58 -11.80 1.39
C SER A 102 11.10 -12.09 1.59
N LEU A 103 10.68 -13.35 1.52
CA LEU A 103 9.28 -13.73 1.72
C LEU A 103 8.82 -13.53 3.17
N LYS A 104 9.71 -13.74 4.15
CA LYS A 104 9.45 -13.42 5.57
C LYS A 104 9.32 -11.93 5.81
N VAL A 105 10.27 -11.13 5.33
CA VAL A 105 10.26 -9.66 5.46
C VAL A 105 9.02 -9.08 4.76
N PHE A 106 8.77 -9.53 3.53
CA PHE A 106 7.57 -9.17 2.78
C PHE A 106 6.31 -9.56 3.55
N GLY A 107 6.17 -10.81 3.99
CA GLY A 107 4.94 -11.28 4.66
C GLY A 107 4.61 -10.50 5.92
N VAL A 108 5.60 -10.20 6.76
CA VAL A 108 5.40 -9.40 7.97
C VAL A 108 5.08 -7.94 7.63
N TRP A 109 5.83 -7.33 6.71
CA TRP A 109 5.57 -5.96 6.29
C TRP A 109 4.18 -5.82 5.68
N TYR A 110 3.81 -6.74 4.79
CA TYR A 110 2.53 -6.74 4.09
C TYR A 110 1.35 -6.93 5.05
N ALA A 111 1.49 -7.80 6.06
CA ALA A 111 0.49 -7.94 7.11
C ALA A 111 0.33 -6.63 7.93
N PHE A 112 1.43 -5.97 8.31
CA PHE A 112 1.35 -4.68 8.98
C PHE A 112 0.79 -3.57 8.08
N ASP A 113 1.09 -3.58 6.79
CA ASP A 113 0.59 -2.62 5.82
C ASP A 113 -0.92 -2.75 5.62
N ILE A 114 -1.47 -3.97 5.62
CA ILE A 114 -2.91 -4.22 5.64
C ILE A 114 -3.54 -3.62 6.90
N ILE A 115 -2.97 -3.87 8.08
CA ILE A 115 -3.47 -3.31 9.35
C ILE A 115 -3.43 -1.79 9.34
N LEU A 116 -2.34 -1.20 8.82
CA LEU A 116 -2.20 0.26 8.67
C LEU A 116 -3.30 0.84 7.77
N ASN A 117 -3.55 0.22 6.61
CA ASN A 117 -4.61 0.66 5.71
C ASN A 117 -5.99 0.60 6.36
N ILE A 118 -6.30 -0.48 7.07
CA ILE A 118 -7.57 -0.62 7.81
C ILE A 118 -7.69 0.49 8.86
N ALA A 119 -6.64 0.71 9.67
CA ALA A 119 -6.64 1.75 10.69
C ALA A 119 -6.82 3.15 10.11
N LEU A 120 -6.14 3.46 8.98
CA LEU A 120 -6.31 4.73 8.28
C LEU A 120 -7.74 4.89 7.75
N SER A 121 -8.35 3.85 7.19
CA SER A 121 -9.74 3.89 6.74
C SER A 121 -10.72 4.12 7.87
N PHE A 122 -10.47 3.58 9.07
CA PHE A 122 -11.27 3.91 10.26
C PHE A 122 -11.13 5.38 10.66
N VAL A 123 -9.90 5.91 10.67
CA VAL A 123 -9.65 7.34 10.96
C VAL A 123 -10.34 8.24 9.93
N GLU A 124 -10.22 7.91 8.65
CA GLU A 124 -10.88 8.62 7.55
C GLU A 124 -12.40 8.59 7.70
N GLY A 125 -12.98 7.43 8.03
CA GLY A 125 -14.42 7.29 8.29
C GLY A 125 -14.89 8.12 9.47
N PHE A 126 -14.12 8.12 10.57
CA PHE A 126 -14.42 8.91 11.76
C PHE A 126 -14.37 10.41 11.48
N VAL A 127 -13.29 10.90 10.84
CA VAL A 127 -13.15 12.32 10.46
C VAL A 127 -14.31 12.76 9.56
N THR A 128 -14.67 11.95 8.59
CA THR A 128 -15.78 12.24 7.68
C THR A 128 -17.10 12.32 8.45
N ALA A 129 -17.39 11.37 9.32
CA ALA A 129 -18.62 11.37 10.13
C ALA A 129 -18.71 12.57 11.09
N SER A 130 -17.59 12.99 11.69
CA SER A 130 -17.53 14.21 12.52
C SER A 130 -17.79 15.49 11.72
N ILE A 131 -17.31 15.58 10.48
CA ILE A 131 -17.58 16.74 9.60
C ILE A 131 -19.08 16.84 9.26
N PHE A 132 -19.76 15.71 9.12
CA PHE A 132 -21.20 15.66 8.83
C PHE A 132 -22.10 15.66 10.07
N GLY A 133 -21.55 15.81 11.28
CA GLY A 133 -22.33 15.89 12.52
C GLY A 133 -23.07 14.60 12.88
N LEU A 134 -22.55 13.45 12.44
CA LEU A 134 -23.09 12.13 12.79
C LEU A 134 -22.62 11.65 14.18
N PHE A 135 -21.73 12.42 14.83
CA PHE A 135 -21.22 12.26 16.19
C PHE A 135 -20.94 13.63 16.81
#